data_AF-A0A4Q3XLI3-F1
#
_entry.id   AF-A0A4Q3XLI3-F1
#
_cell.length_a   1.000
_cell.length_b   1.000
_cell.length_c   1.000
_cell.angle_alpha   90.00
_cell.angle_beta   90.00
_cell.angle_gamma   90.00
#
_symmetry.space_group_name_H-M   'P 1'
#
loop_
_entity.id
_entity.type
_entity.pdbx_description
1 polymer ?
#
loop_
_entity_poly.entity_id
_entity_poly.type
_entity_poly.pdbx_seq_one_letter_code
_entity_poly.pdbx_strand_id
1 'polypeptide(L)'
;MNDAPIGRTVVLNKGFVDSLSKGQLQAYVQVLVDASENHPDADKEILREELERSFQRIGVEISPVEIDRTAEQLVGEGAAPLTISTNDGTILFEREERSSAEPTQETHADPADPERPLYS
;
A
#
# COMPACT_ATOMS: atom_id res chain seq x y z
N MET A 1 -19.99 -20.65 -4.95
CA MET A 1 -18.88 -19.81 -5.43
C MET A 1 -18.32 -19.09 -4.21
N ASN A 2 -17.05 -19.33 -3.87
CA ASN A 2 -16.34 -18.52 -2.87
C ASN A 2 -15.95 -17.21 -3.57
N ASP A 3 -16.81 -16.21 -3.51
CA ASP A 3 -16.45 -14.84 -3.85
C ASP A 3 -15.63 -14.35 -2.65
N ALA A 4 -14.31 -14.59 -2.68
CA ALA A 4 -13.43 -13.97 -1.71
C ALA A 4 -13.60 -12.46 -1.89
N PRO A 5 -13.80 -11.69 -0.80
CA PRO A 5 -13.88 -10.23 -0.91
C PRO A 5 -12.63 -9.78 -1.65
N ILE A 6 -12.81 -9.12 -2.80
CA ILE A 6 -11.70 -8.57 -3.55
C ILE A 6 -11.09 -7.51 -2.62
N GLY A 7 -9.88 -7.79 -2.11
CA GLY A 7 -9.20 -6.88 -1.21
C GLY A 7 -8.91 -5.56 -1.94
N ARG A 8 -9.14 -4.44 -1.25
CA ARG A 8 -8.87 -3.09 -1.73
C ARG A 8 -7.37 -2.95 -1.98
N THR A 9 -6.95 -3.02 -3.24
CA THR A 9 -5.51 -2.94 -3.58
C THR A 9 -5.18 -1.57 -4.17
N VAL A 10 -4.41 -0.78 -3.43
CA VAL A 10 -3.87 0.50 -3.88
C VAL A 10 -2.44 0.28 -4.36
N VAL A 11 -2.22 0.44 -5.68
CA VAL A 11 -0.89 0.29 -6.28
C VAL A 11 -0.26 1.66 -6.48
N LEU A 12 0.88 1.89 -5.83
CA LEU A 12 1.65 3.12 -5.94
C LEU A 12 2.68 3.02 -7.08
N ASN A 13 2.73 4.07 -7.89
CA ASN A 13 3.74 4.19 -8.94
C ASN A 13 5.13 4.35 -8.32
N LYS A 14 6.13 3.63 -8.85
CA LYS A 14 7.53 3.72 -8.42
C LYS A 14 8.07 5.15 -8.47
N GLY A 15 7.71 5.94 -9.48
CA GLY A 15 8.12 7.35 -9.57
C GLY A 15 7.55 8.22 -8.45
N PHE A 16 6.34 7.91 -7.98
CA PHE A 16 5.74 8.58 -6.82
C PHE A 16 6.45 8.17 -5.53
N VAL A 17 6.69 6.87 -5.34
CA VAL A 17 7.40 6.34 -4.16
C VAL A 17 8.83 6.89 -4.06
N ASP A 18 9.55 6.99 -5.18
CA ASP A 18 10.92 7.51 -5.24
C ASP A 18 10.97 9.04 -5.00
N SER A 19 9.90 9.74 -5.38
CA SER A 19 9.74 11.17 -5.09
C SER A 19 9.45 11.45 -3.61
N LEU A 20 9.05 10.45 -2.83
CA LEU A 20 8.74 10.60 -1.41
C LEU A 20 9.89 10.12 -0.54
N SER A 21 10.17 10.87 0.53
CA SER A 21 11.03 10.38 1.60
C SER A 21 10.38 9.19 2.30
N LYS A 22 11.17 8.27 2.88
CA LYS A 22 10.64 7.12 3.65
C LYS A 22 9.58 7.52 4.70
N GLY A 23 9.79 8.65 5.37
CA GLY A 23 8.82 9.19 6.34
C GLY A 23 7.52 9.69 5.70
N GLN A 24 7.59 10.29 4.51
CA GLN A 24 6.40 10.72 3.76
C GLN A 24 5.62 9.54 3.20
N LEU A 25 6.32 8.50 2.73
CA LEU A 25 5.68 7.26 2.29
C LEU A 25 4.93 6.58 3.44
N GLN A 26 5.54 6.50 4.62
CA GLN A 26 4.90 5.94 5.81
C GLN A 26 3.70 6.78 6.25
N ALA A 27 3.82 8.11 6.25
CA ALA A 27 2.73 9.02 6.58
C ALA A 27 1.58 8.90 5.56
N TYR A 28 1.89 8.77 4.27
CA TYR A 28 0.92 8.54 3.21
C TYR A 28 0.13 7.25 3.43
N VAL A 29 0.82 6.15 3.72
CA VAL A 29 0.19 4.86 4.06
C VAL A 29 -0.70 5.00 5.29
N GLN A 30 -0.24 5.66 6.35
CA GLN A 30 -1.04 5.87 7.56
C GLN A 30 -2.33 6.66 7.28
N VAL A 31 -2.28 7.69 6.45
CA VAL A 31 -3.47 8.47 6.07
C VAL A 31 -4.51 7.60 5.38
N LEU A 32 -4.09 6.71 4.47
CA LEU A 32 -5.01 5.79 3.79
C LEU A 32 -5.64 4.78 4.76
N VAL A 33 -4.84 4.26 5.70
CA VAL A 33 -5.30 3.33 6.72
C VAL A 33 -6.31 4.02 7.64
N ASP A 34 -5.98 5.19 8.16
CA ASP A 34 -6.82 5.99 9.06
C ASP A 34 -8.16 6.36 8.39
N ALA A 35 -8.11 6.82 7.13
CA ALA A 35 -9.30 7.09 6.33
C ALA A 35 -10.17 5.83 6.14
N SER A 36 -9.56 4.66 5.95
CA SER A 36 -10.31 3.40 5.81
C SER A 36 -10.95 2.91 7.12
N GLU A 37 -10.36 3.22 8.29
CA GLU A 37 -10.80 2.73 9.60
C GLU A 37 -11.82 3.63 10.28
N ASN A 38 -11.58 4.94 10.22
CA ASN A 38 -12.41 5.92 10.92
C ASN A 38 -13.70 6.24 10.14
N HIS A 39 -13.76 5.86 8.86
CA HIS A 39 -14.84 6.23 7.95
C HIS A 39 -15.33 5.05 7.08
N PRO A 40 -15.76 3.91 7.68
CA PRO A 40 -16.17 2.73 6.92
C PRO A 40 -17.43 2.94 6.05
N ASP A 41 -18.27 3.92 6.41
CA ASP A 41 -19.54 4.25 5.74
C ASP A 41 -19.60 5.71 5.25
N ALA A 42 -18.46 6.42 5.19
CA ALA A 42 -18.48 7.81 4.77
C ALA A 42 -18.67 7.94 3.25
N ASP A 43 -19.37 9.01 2.85
CA ASP A 43 -19.52 9.38 1.45
C ASP A 43 -18.17 9.73 0.81
N LYS A 44 -18.08 9.53 -0.51
CA LYS A 44 -16.87 9.82 -1.31
C LYS A 44 -16.35 11.23 -1.10
N GLU A 45 -17.25 12.22 -1.03
CA GLU A 45 -16.86 13.62 -0.83
C GLU A 45 -16.18 13.83 0.53
N ILE A 46 -16.72 13.22 1.60
CA ILE A 46 -16.15 13.32 2.95
C ILE A 46 -14.75 12.69 2.99
N LEU A 47 -14.61 11.48 2.41
CA LEU A 47 -13.32 10.81 2.31
C LEU A 47 -12.32 11.61 1.47
N ARG A 48 -12.76 12.21 0.37
CA ARG A 48 -11.92 13.06 -0.47
C ARG A 48 -11.42 14.29 0.29
N GLU A 49 -12.29 14.99 1.00
CA GLU A 49 -11.91 16.18 1.79
C GLU A 49 -10.93 15.83 2.90
N GLU A 50 -11.14 14.71 3.59
CA GLU A 50 -10.24 14.26 4.66
C GLU A 50 -8.88 13.78 4.12
N LEU A 51 -8.86 13.07 2.99
CA LEU A 51 -7.62 12.70 2.31
C LEU A 51 -6.85 13.95 1.85
N GLU A 52 -7.52 14.91 1.21
CA GLU A 52 -6.88 16.15 0.77
C GLU A 52 -6.28 16.93 1.94
N ARG A 53 -7.04 17.11 3.02
CA ARG A 53 -6.57 17.79 4.23
C ARG A 53 -5.40 17.06 4.87
N SER A 54 -5.45 15.74 4.91
CA SER A 54 -4.39 14.91 5.50
C SER A 54 -3.11 14.95 4.68
N PHE A 55 -3.20 14.85 3.35
CA PHE A 55 -2.04 14.97 2.45
C PHE A 55 -1.39 16.35 2.51
N GLN A 56 -2.20 17.42 2.56
CA GLN A 56 -1.69 18.77 2.77
C GLN A 56 -0.95 18.91 4.11
N ARG A 57 -1.47 18.30 5.19
CA ARG A 57 -0.82 18.33 6.51
C ARG A 57 0.54 17.61 6.52
N ILE A 58 0.68 16.51 5.80
CA ILE A 58 1.94 15.75 5.72
C ILE A 58 2.88 16.27 4.61
N GLY A 59 2.49 17.32 3.89
CA GLY A 59 3.28 17.94 2.83
C GLY A 59 3.47 17.03 1.62
N VAL A 60 2.48 16.19 1.30
CA VAL A 60 2.47 15.33 0.12
C VAL A 60 1.54 15.95 -0.92
N GLU A 61 2.10 16.29 -2.08
CA GLU A 61 1.33 16.82 -3.21
C GLU A 61 0.76 15.66 -4.02
N ILE A 62 -0.56 15.55 -4.05
CA ILE A 62 -1.29 14.55 -4.84
C ILE A 62 -2.26 15.27 -5.74
N SER A 63 -2.37 14.80 -6.99
CA SER A 63 -3.34 15.33 -7.93
C SER A 63 -4.76 15.11 -7.40
N PRO A 64 -5.67 16.09 -7.52
CA PRO A 64 -7.06 15.95 -7.07
C PRO A 64 -7.78 14.78 -7.76
N VAL A 65 -7.34 14.40 -8.97
CA VAL A 65 -7.85 13.23 -9.70
C VAL A 65 -7.49 11.92 -8.98
N GLU A 66 -6.27 11.82 -8.45
CA GLU A 66 -5.83 10.64 -7.71
C GLU A 66 -6.54 10.55 -6.35
N ILE A 67 -6.73 11.69 -5.67
CA ILE A 67 -7.51 11.74 -4.41
C ILE A 67 -8.95 11.26 -4.65
N ASP A 68 -9.61 11.71 -5.72
CA ASP A 68 -10.98 11.30 -6.05
C ASP A 68 -11.06 9.80 -6.33
N ARG A 69 -10.09 9.27 -7.09
CA ARG A 69 -10.00 7.83 -7.40
C ARG A 69 -9.74 6.98 -6.15
N THR A 70 -8.85 7.42 -5.27
CA THR A 70 -8.59 6.75 -3.99
C THR A 70 -9.81 6.78 -3.09
N ALA A 71 -10.52 7.91 -3.00
CA ALA A 71 -11.77 8.01 -2.24
C ALA A 71 -12.84 7.06 -2.80
N GLU A 72 -12.99 6.99 -4.13
CA GLU A 72 -13.92 6.07 -4.79
C GLU A 72 -13.59 4.60 -4.48
N GLN A 73 -12.31 4.22 -4.51
CA GLN A 73 -11.86 2.88 -4.12
C GLN A 73 -12.11 2.56 -2.65
N LEU A 74 -12.00 3.55 -1.76
CA LEU A 74 -12.24 3.36 -0.32
C LEU A 74 -13.73 3.23 0.02
N VAL A 75 -14.62 3.91 -0.71
CA VAL A 75 -16.09 3.84 -0.53
C VAL A 75 -16.69 2.57 -1.12
N GLY A 76 -16.27 2.18 -2.33
CA GLY A 76 -16.96 1.17 -3.13
C GLY A 76 -16.98 -0.25 -2.55
N GLU A 77 -16.04 -0.59 -1.67
CA GLU A 77 -15.82 -1.97 -1.20
C GLU A 77 -15.89 -2.08 0.32
N GLY A 78 -16.96 -1.57 0.95
CA GLY A 78 -17.21 -1.58 2.41
C GLY A 78 -16.55 -2.74 3.19
N ALA A 79 -15.87 -2.41 4.29
CA ALA A 79 -15.13 -3.33 5.18
C ALA A 79 -14.08 -4.28 4.54
N ALA A 80 -13.82 -4.23 3.23
CA ALA A 80 -12.82 -5.10 2.60
C ALA A 80 -11.38 -4.80 3.07
N PRO A 81 -10.51 -5.82 3.14
CA PRO A 81 -9.12 -5.65 3.55
C PRO A 81 -8.36 -4.69 2.62
N LEU A 82 -7.56 -3.79 3.20
CA LEU A 82 -6.75 -2.81 2.46
C LEU A 82 -5.31 -3.32 2.29
N THR A 83 -4.87 -3.43 1.04
CA THR A 83 -3.50 -3.74 0.65
C THR A 83 -2.93 -2.55 -0.13
N ILE A 84 -1.77 -2.06 0.28
CA ILE A 84 -1.03 -1.00 -0.39
C ILE A 84 0.28 -1.60 -0.88
N SER A 85 0.47 -1.64 -2.19
CA SER A 85 1.67 -2.19 -2.82
C SER A 85 2.30 -1.19 -3.78
N THR A 86 3.58 -1.38 -4.08
CA THR A 86 4.24 -0.67 -5.18
C THR A 86 4.03 -1.42 -6.48
N ASN A 87 4.18 -0.73 -7.61
CA ASN A 87 4.12 -1.35 -8.93
C ASN A 87 5.23 -2.39 -9.18
N ASP A 88 6.26 -2.44 -8.33
CA ASP A 88 7.34 -3.44 -8.33
C ASP A 88 6.90 -4.74 -7.62
N GLY A 89 5.71 -4.75 -7.03
CA GLY A 89 5.18 -5.86 -6.22
C GLY A 89 5.54 -5.78 -4.74
N THR A 90 6.20 -4.71 -4.28
CA THR A 90 6.53 -4.55 -2.85
C THR A 90 5.28 -4.18 -2.06
N ILE A 91 4.89 -5.00 -1.09
CA ILE A 91 3.80 -4.68 -0.16
C ILE A 91 4.31 -3.68 0.87
N LEU A 92 3.69 -2.50 0.92
CA LEU A 92 3.98 -1.46 1.90
C LEU A 92 3.07 -1.59 3.13
N PHE A 93 1.85 -2.06 2.92
CA PHE A 93 0.88 -2.33 3.97
C PHE A 93 -0.09 -3.40 3.51
N GLU A 94 -0.45 -4.30 4.40
CA GLU A 94 -1.51 -5.29 4.18
C GLU A 94 -2.29 -5.42 5.47
N ARG A 95 -3.59 -5.10 5.42
CA ARG A 95 -4.51 -5.45 6.50
C ARG A 95 -4.83 -6.93 6.36
N GLU A 96 -4.10 -7.76 7.08
CA GLU A 96 -4.44 -9.17 7.21
C GLU A 96 -5.82 -9.31 7.88
N GLU A 97 -6.83 -9.78 7.14
CA GLU A 97 -7.95 -10.50 7.76
C GLU A 97 -7.42 -11.84 8.27
N ARG A 98 -6.66 -11.83 9.38
CA ARG A 98 -6.10 -13.03 10.07
C ARG A 98 -6.10 -14.29 9.18
N SER A 99 -5.29 -14.31 8.15
CA SER A 99 -5.05 -15.53 7.38
C SER A 99 -3.56 -15.63 7.19
N SER A 100 -2.96 -16.35 8.12
CA SER A 100 -1.56 -16.72 8.17
C SER A 100 -1.09 -17.26 6.81
N ALA A 101 -0.53 -16.39 5.98
CA ALA A 101 0.26 -16.76 4.83
C ALA A 101 1.55 -15.95 4.92
N GLU A 102 2.60 -16.58 5.41
CA GLU A 102 3.91 -15.99 5.62
C GLU A 102 4.45 -15.38 4.31
N PRO A 103 5.09 -14.20 4.34
CA PRO A 103 5.66 -13.60 3.14
C PRO A 103 6.86 -14.44 2.69
N THR A 104 6.76 -15.04 1.50
CA THR A 104 7.89 -15.69 0.82
C THR A 104 8.92 -14.62 0.46
N GLN A 105 9.87 -14.38 1.37
CA GLN A 105 11.11 -13.68 1.05
C GLN A 105 11.93 -14.59 0.14
N GLU A 106 11.88 -14.37 -1.17
CA GLU A 106 12.91 -14.84 -2.08
C GLU A 106 14.22 -14.11 -1.75
N THR A 107 14.98 -14.69 -0.83
CA THR A 107 16.38 -14.31 -0.62
C THR A 107 17.15 -14.72 -1.87
N HIS A 108 17.56 -13.71 -2.63
CA HIS A 108 18.59 -13.79 -3.64
C HIS A 108 19.90 -14.19 -2.94
N ALA A 109 20.16 -15.49 -2.84
CA ALA A 109 21.47 -16.01 -2.49
C ALA A 109 22.20 -16.33 -3.80
N ASP A 110 22.98 -15.36 -4.27
CA ASP A 110 24.12 -15.62 -5.15
C ASP A 110 25.30 -16.01 -4.25
N PRO A 111 25.77 -17.27 -4.24
CA PRO A 111 27.12 -17.54 -3.82
C PRO A 111 27.98 -17.52 -5.09
N ALA A 112 28.60 -16.36 -5.33
CA ALA A 112 29.85 -16.29 -6.05
C ALA A 112 30.75 -17.44 -5.56
N ASP A 113 31.10 -18.35 -6.47
CA ASP A 113 32.06 -19.43 -6.23
C ASP A 113 33.43 -18.98 -6.77
N PRO A 114 34.32 -18.41 -5.93
CA PRO A 114 35.72 -18.35 -6.25
C PRO A 114 36.53 -19.31 -5.36
N GLU A 115 37.12 -20.30 -6.03
CA GLU A 115 38.46 -20.85 -5.76
C GLU A 115 38.64 -21.88 -4.60
N ARG A 116 38.58 -23.18 -4.98
CA ARG A 116 39.56 -24.30 -4.76
C ARG A 116 40.52 -24.24 -3.54
N PRO A 117 40.82 -25.39 -2.87
CA PRO A 117 41.84 -26.30 -3.42
C PRO A 117 41.59 -27.82 -3.28
N LEU A 118 42.46 -28.51 -4.03
CA LEU A 118 42.63 -29.94 -4.31
C LEU A 118 43.12 -30.76 -3.09
N TYR A 119 42.89 -32.08 -3.15
CA TYR A 119 43.33 -33.18 -2.25
C TYR A 119 42.51 -33.35 -0.96
N SER A 120 42.07 -34.54 -0.56
CA SER A 120 42.62 -35.88 -0.79
C SER A 120 41.53 -36.96 -0.73
#